data_AF-A0A354P1Q1-F1
#
_entry.id   AF-A0A354P1Q1-F1
#
_cell.length_a   1.000
_cell.length_b   1.000
_cell.length_c   1.000
_cell.angle_alpha   90.00
_cell.angle_beta   90.00
_cell.angle_gamma   90.00
#
_symmetry.space_group_name_H-M   'P 1'
#
loop_
_entity.id
_entity.type
_entity.pdbx_description
1 polymer ?
#
loop_
_entity_poly.entity_id
_entity_poly.type
_entity_poly.pdbx_seq_one_letter_code
_entity_poly.pdbx_strand_id
1 'polypeptide(L)'
;MSRASVREAMRLLDEKGLVVIRPGAGTFVTEDVVEAIVQAFSNLLSDSSDGVGDVFEMRLLLEPHVASLAAQRVTDADIERLRQILKEQNADIEAGGTGVAYDTAFHFAIANTTNNSALVAVTHAVSDILSQSREDSLMSPERSKKSLHSHVQILAAIESRDPEATEFAMHEH
;
A
#
# COMPACT_ATOMS: atom_id res chain seq x y z
N MET A 1 -40.79 10.55 4.03
CA MET A 1 -39.76 9.76 3.33
C MET A 1 -40.22 8.31 3.25
N SER A 2 -40.11 7.65 2.10
CA SER A 2 -40.55 6.25 1.95
C SER A 2 -39.51 5.27 2.49
N ARG A 3 -39.94 4.10 2.98
CA ARG A 3 -39.03 3.02 3.41
C ARG A 3 -38.12 2.54 2.28
N ALA A 4 -38.60 2.62 1.03
CA ALA A 4 -37.79 2.31 -0.14
C ALA A 4 -36.66 3.33 -0.31
N SER A 5 -36.95 4.63 -0.15
CA SER A 5 -35.96 5.70 -0.25
C SER A 5 -34.89 5.63 0.84
N VAL A 6 -35.27 5.27 2.06
CA VAL A 6 -34.30 5.05 3.15
C VAL A 6 -33.42 3.84 2.85
N ARG A 7 -34.00 2.73 2.38
CA ARG A 7 -33.22 1.52 2.03
C ARG A 7 -32.25 1.77 0.87
N GLU A 8 -32.65 2.56 -0.12
CA GLU A 8 -31.79 2.99 -1.22
C GLU A 8 -30.63 3.86 -0.70
N ALA A 9 -30.92 4.82 0.17
CA ALA A 9 -29.90 5.68 0.78
C ALA A 9 -28.93 4.87 1.65
N MET A 10 -29.43 3.91 2.44
CA MET A 10 -28.58 3.03 3.24
C MET A 10 -27.69 2.15 2.38
N ARG A 11 -28.22 1.62 1.27
CA ARG A 11 -27.44 0.83 0.30
C ARG A 11 -26.34 1.68 -0.35
N LEU A 12 -26.63 2.92 -0.72
CA LEU A 12 -25.64 3.85 -1.27
C LEU A 12 -24.58 4.24 -0.24
N LEU A 13 -24.93 4.34 1.04
CA LEU A 13 -23.96 4.61 2.11
C LEU A 13 -23.07 3.38 2.39
N ASP A 14 -23.63 2.18 2.28
CA ASP A 14 -22.93 0.90 2.41
C ASP A 14 -21.96 0.68 1.23
N GLU A 15 -22.41 0.93 -0.01
CA GLU A 15 -21.57 0.93 -1.21
C GLU A 15 -20.43 1.97 -1.16
N LYS A 16 -20.59 3.05 -0.39
CA LYS A 16 -19.58 4.09 -0.17
C LYS A 16 -18.70 3.87 1.06
N GLY A 17 -18.89 2.75 1.78
CA GLY A 17 -18.13 2.43 2.98
C GLY A 17 -18.37 3.39 4.16
N LEU A 18 -19.46 4.17 4.15
CA LEU A 18 -19.80 5.12 5.22
C LEU A 18 -20.62 4.48 6.35
N VAL A 19 -21.24 3.34 6.06
CA VAL A 19 -21.92 2.48 7.02
C VAL A 19 -21.68 1.01 6.66
N VAL A 20 -21.86 0.13 7.64
CA VAL A 20 -21.87 -1.32 7.45
C VAL A 20 -23.23 -1.86 7.83
N ILE A 21 -23.91 -2.53 6.90
CA ILE A 21 -25.21 -3.19 7.16
C ILE A 21 -24.99 -4.65 7.58
N ARG A 22 -25.34 -5.01 8.82
CA ARG A 22 -25.29 -6.40 9.31
C ARG A 22 -26.70 -7.00 9.41
N PRO A 23 -27.04 -8.06 8.63
CA PRO A 23 -28.36 -8.68 8.67
C PRO A 23 -28.75 -9.11 10.09
N GLY A 24 -29.87 -8.59 10.60
CA GLY A 24 -30.38 -8.88 11.94
C GLY A 24 -29.74 -8.12 13.11
N ALA A 25 -28.63 -7.41 12.90
CA ALA A 25 -27.91 -6.67 13.95
C ALA A 25 -28.03 -5.13 13.83
N GLY A 26 -28.42 -4.62 12.65
CA GLY A 26 -28.62 -3.18 12.41
C GLY A 26 -27.58 -2.57 11.49
N THR A 27 -27.57 -1.24 11.38
CA THR A 27 -26.59 -0.49 10.59
C THR A 27 -25.64 0.25 11.51
N PHE A 28 -24.34 0.11 11.24
CA PHE A 28 -23.27 0.71 12.02
C PHE A 28 -22.56 1.76 11.18
N VAL A 29 -22.16 2.89 11.77
CA VAL A 29 -21.26 3.85 11.11
C VAL A 29 -19.88 3.22 11.08
N THR A 30 -19.18 3.33 9.94
CA THR A 30 -17.82 2.80 9.81
C THR A 30 -16.93 3.56 10.79
N GLU A 31 -16.46 2.89 11.84
CA GLU A 31 -15.60 3.48 12.87
C GLU A 31 -14.18 3.76 12.35
N ASP A 32 -13.84 3.21 11.17
CA ASP A 32 -12.54 3.39 10.52
C ASP A 32 -12.65 4.21 9.22
N VAL A 33 -12.56 5.53 9.38
CA VAL A 33 -12.59 6.51 8.28
C VAL A 33 -11.47 6.23 7.26
N VAL A 34 -10.35 5.65 7.70
CA VAL A 34 -9.24 5.31 6.83
C VAL A 34 -9.63 4.21 5.85
N GLU A 35 -10.27 3.15 6.34
CA GLU A 35 -10.74 2.04 5.50
C GLU A 35 -11.77 2.51 4.46
N ALA A 36 -12.68 3.43 4.84
CA ALA A 36 -13.63 4.02 3.92
C ALA A 36 -12.97 4.87 2.82
N ILE A 37 -11.95 5.66 3.17
CA ILE A 37 -11.18 6.46 2.21
C ILE A 37 -10.39 5.55 1.26
N VAL A 38 -9.73 4.52 1.81
CA VAL A 38 -8.99 3.51 1.04
C VAL A 38 -9.92 2.87 0.01
N GLN A 39 -11.08 2.36 0.44
CA GLN A 39 -12.04 1.71 -0.45
C GLN A 39 -12.56 2.65 -1.54
N ALA A 40 -12.87 3.91 -1.21
CA ALA A 40 -13.32 4.90 -2.19
C ALA A 40 -12.23 5.21 -3.22
N PHE A 41 -10.97 5.28 -2.79
CA PHE A 41 -9.82 5.52 -3.67
C PHE A 41 -9.55 4.32 -4.58
N SER A 42 -9.61 3.09 -4.05
CA SER A 42 -9.48 1.87 -4.83
C SER A 42 -10.58 1.72 -5.89
N ASN A 43 -11.82 2.08 -5.56
CA ASN A 43 -12.93 2.07 -6.51
C ASN A 43 -12.71 3.09 -7.64
N LEU A 44 -12.30 4.32 -7.31
CA LEU A 44 -12.02 5.38 -8.29
C LEU A 44 -10.98 4.93 -9.33
N LEU A 45 -9.92 4.28 -8.87
CA LEU A 45 -8.82 3.85 -9.72
C LEU A 45 -9.18 2.60 -10.53
N SER A 46 -9.98 1.69 -9.98
CA SER A 46 -10.45 0.49 -10.68
C SER A 46 -11.43 0.79 -11.83
N ASP A 47 -12.17 1.90 -11.75
CA ASP A 47 -13.11 2.35 -12.80
C ASP A 47 -12.44 3.14 -13.94
N SER A 48 -11.15 3.47 -13.80
CA SER A 48 -10.39 4.22 -14.82
C SER A 48 -9.82 3.29 -15.89
N SER A 49 -9.69 3.80 -17.13
CA SER A 49 -9.21 3.00 -18.27
C SER A 49 -7.72 2.64 -18.19
N ASP A 50 -6.94 3.32 -17.34
CA ASP A 50 -5.51 3.08 -17.09
C ASP A 50 -5.16 3.22 -15.59
N GLY A 51 -5.99 2.63 -14.71
CA GLY A 51 -5.85 2.82 -13.27
C GLY A 51 -4.54 2.32 -12.68
N VAL A 52 -3.90 1.36 -13.33
CA VAL A 52 -2.57 0.88 -12.92
C VAL A 52 -1.49 1.90 -13.28
N GLY A 53 -1.56 2.52 -14.46
CA GLY A 53 -0.65 3.60 -14.88
C GLY A 53 -0.72 4.81 -13.94
N ASP A 54 -1.93 5.27 -13.63
CA ASP A 54 -2.17 6.38 -12.69
C ASP A 54 -1.58 6.08 -11.29
N VAL A 55 -1.71 4.84 -10.83
CA VAL A 55 -1.12 4.39 -9.56
C VAL A 55 0.42 4.42 -9.62
N PHE A 56 1.02 3.98 -10.72
CA PHE A 56 2.49 4.05 -10.86
C PHE A 56 3.01 5.48 -10.88
N GLU A 57 2.33 6.40 -11.58
CA GLU A 57 2.70 7.82 -11.59
C GLU A 57 2.62 8.41 -10.17
N MET A 58 1.56 8.09 -9.44
CA MET A 58 1.41 8.50 -8.05
C MET A 58 2.52 7.96 -7.14
N ARG A 59 2.89 6.68 -7.31
CA ARG A 59 4.00 6.06 -6.54
C ARG A 59 5.32 6.76 -6.81
N LEU A 60 5.64 7.05 -8.07
CA LEU A 60 6.86 7.77 -8.44
C LEU A 60 6.96 9.15 -7.78
N LEU A 61 5.83 9.84 -7.57
CA LEU A 61 5.80 11.14 -6.91
C LEU A 61 5.89 11.04 -5.37
N LEU A 62 5.25 10.04 -4.77
CA LEU A 62 5.09 9.95 -3.32
C LEU A 62 6.14 9.07 -2.62
N GLU A 63 6.41 7.88 -3.13
CA GLU A 63 7.25 6.88 -2.44
C GLU A 63 8.65 7.40 -2.11
N PRO A 64 9.36 8.11 -2.99
CA PRO A 64 10.68 8.66 -2.67
C PRO A 64 10.65 9.57 -1.43
N HIS A 65 9.69 10.49 -1.38
CA HIS A 65 9.54 11.43 -0.27
C HIS A 65 9.05 10.76 1.02
N VAL A 66 8.19 9.74 0.90
CA VAL A 66 7.77 8.91 2.04
C VAL A 66 8.96 8.16 2.63
N ALA A 67 9.80 7.57 1.78
CA ALA A 67 11.01 6.85 2.20
C ALA A 67 12.04 7.79 2.82
N SER A 68 12.27 8.97 2.23
CA SER A 68 13.09 10.04 2.80
C SER A 68 12.64 10.43 4.22
N LEU A 69 11.33 10.61 4.40
CA LEU A 69 10.75 10.91 5.72
C LEU A 69 10.89 9.74 6.71
N ALA A 70 10.74 8.50 6.23
CA ALA A 70 10.95 7.32 7.03
C ALA A 70 12.39 7.23 7.54
N ALA A 71 13.39 7.48 6.70
CA ALA A 71 14.81 7.48 7.07
C ALA A 71 15.12 8.44 8.24
N GLN A 72 14.43 9.58 8.29
CA GLN A 72 14.57 10.55 9.40
C GLN A 72 13.99 10.06 10.72
N ARG A 73 12.99 9.17 10.67
CA ARG A 73 12.16 8.75 11.83
C ARG A 73 12.42 7.30 12.26
N VAL A 74 13.14 6.53 11.47
CA VAL A 74 13.31 5.10 11.64
C VAL A 74 13.87 4.73 13.01
N THR A 75 13.31 3.72 13.64
CA THR A 75 13.87 3.11 14.85
C THR A 75 14.62 1.82 14.51
N ASP A 76 15.46 1.34 15.41
CA ASP A 76 16.16 0.06 15.20
C ASP A 76 15.18 -1.12 15.10
N ALA A 77 14.01 -1.01 15.73
CA ALA A 77 12.94 -1.99 15.61
C ALA A 77 12.29 -1.98 14.21
N ASP A 78 12.12 -0.80 13.60
CA ASP A 78 11.62 -0.67 12.24
C ASP A 78 12.61 -1.26 11.23
N ILE A 79 13.91 -0.99 11.39
CA ILE A 79 14.97 -1.58 10.56
C ILE A 79 14.92 -3.10 10.64
N GLU A 80 14.81 -3.67 11.84
CA GLU A 80 14.72 -5.12 12.00
C GLU A 80 13.47 -5.71 11.34
N ARG A 81 12.34 -5.00 11.42
CA ARG A 81 11.13 -5.39 10.71
C ARG A 81 11.32 -5.38 9.19
N LEU A 82 11.96 -4.35 8.63
CA LEU A 82 12.26 -4.27 7.21
C LEU A 82 13.20 -5.41 6.76
N ARG A 83 14.24 -5.72 7.54
CA ARG A 83 15.13 -6.87 7.28
C ARG A 83 14.37 -8.18 7.22
N GLN A 84 13.47 -8.41 8.18
CA GLN A 84 12.69 -9.63 8.23
C GLN A 84 11.78 -9.77 7.00
N ILE A 85 11.14 -8.67 6.57
CA ILE A 85 10.32 -8.66 5.34
C ILE A 85 11.17 -9.03 4.12
N LEU A 86 12.37 -8.47 3.95
CA LEU A 86 13.22 -8.80 2.80
C LEU A 86 13.74 -10.24 2.83
N LYS A 87 14.00 -10.77 4.03
CA LYS A 87 14.37 -12.19 4.19
C LYS A 87 13.22 -13.10 3.76
N GLU A 88 11.99 -12.78 4.13
CA GLU A 88 10.80 -13.54 3.73
C GLU A 88 10.51 -13.38 2.23
N GLN A 89 10.67 -12.17 1.67
CA GLN A 89 10.57 -11.92 0.23
C GLN A 89 11.55 -12.79 -0.56
N ASN A 90 12.81 -12.84 -0.14
CA ASN A 90 13.82 -13.67 -0.77
C ASN A 90 13.47 -15.16 -0.68
N ALA A 91 13.02 -15.63 0.48
CA ALA A 91 12.64 -17.04 0.66
C ALA A 91 11.44 -17.43 -0.23
N ASP A 92 10.45 -16.53 -0.38
CA ASP A 92 9.30 -16.74 -1.26
C ASP A 92 9.71 -16.84 -2.73
N ILE A 93 10.55 -15.90 -3.21
CA ILE A 93 11.05 -15.89 -4.58
C ILE A 93 11.86 -17.17 -4.89
N GLU A 94 12.73 -17.60 -3.97
CA GLU A 94 13.51 -18.83 -4.13
C GLU A 94 12.64 -20.10 -4.13
N ALA A 95 11.47 -20.07 -3.50
CA ALA A 95 10.47 -21.13 -3.53
C ALA A 95 9.58 -21.11 -4.80
N GLY A 96 9.78 -20.15 -5.70
CA GLY A 96 8.99 -19.95 -6.92
C GLY A 96 7.74 -19.09 -6.72
N GLY A 97 7.62 -18.40 -5.58
CA GLY A 97 6.62 -17.36 -5.35
C GLY A 97 6.94 -16.08 -6.13
N THR A 98 5.97 -15.16 -6.18
CA THR A 98 6.11 -13.88 -6.90
C THR A 98 6.70 -12.77 -6.04
N GLY A 99 6.83 -12.96 -4.73
CA GLY A 99 7.33 -11.93 -3.80
C GLY A 99 6.42 -10.70 -3.65
N VAL A 100 5.27 -10.63 -4.33
CA VAL A 100 4.41 -9.43 -4.36
C VAL A 100 3.81 -9.09 -3.02
N ALA A 101 3.39 -10.08 -2.23
CA ALA A 101 2.88 -9.84 -0.89
C ALA A 101 3.94 -9.14 0.01
N TYR A 102 5.21 -9.49 -0.17
CA TYR A 102 6.31 -8.91 0.59
C TYR A 102 6.78 -7.56 0.02
N ASP A 103 6.64 -7.34 -1.29
CA ASP A 103 6.80 -6.02 -1.91
C ASP A 103 5.83 -5.01 -1.29
N THR A 104 4.54 -5.36 -1.25
CA THR A 104 3.51 -4.58 -0.54
C THR A 104 3.85 -4.37 0.94
N ALA A 105 4.23 -5.44 1.65
CA ALA A 105 4.55 -5.34 3.07
C ALA A 105 5.75 -4.41 3.35
N PHE A 106 6.75 -4.39 2.45
CA PHE A 106 7.93 -3.54 2.57
C PHE A 106 7.57 -2.06 2.44
N HIS A 107 6.86 -1.68 1.38
CA HIS A 107 6.38 -0.30 1.17
C HIS A 107 5.48 0.18 2.32
N PHE A 108 4.59 -0.69 2.81
CA PHE A 108 3.75 -0.39 3.95
C PHE A 108 4.56 -0.20 5.25
N ALA A 109 5.60 -1.00 5.49
CA ALA A 109 6.47 -0.84 6.66
C ALA A 109 7.25 0.48 6.64
N ILE A 110 7.73 0.90 5.46
CA ILE A 110 8.34 2.23 5.26
C ILE A 110 7.34 3.33 5.59
N ALA A 111 6.12 3.26 5.04
CA ALA A 111 5.08 4.26 5.30
C ALA A 111 4.74 4.35 6.80
N ASN A 112 4.63 3.23 7.52
CA ASN A 112 4.36 3.22 8.97
C ASN A 112 5.46 3.91 9.78
N THR A 113 6.71 3.77 9.35
CA THR A 113 7.86 4.43 9.99
C THR A 113 7.71 5.96 10.01
N THR A 114 6.97 6.52 9.04
CA THR A 114 6.69 7.95 9.02
C THR A 114 5.83 8.42 10.18
N ASN A 115 5.08 7.55 10.87
CA ASN A 115 4.08 7.93 11.88
C ASN A 115 3.06 8.97 11.35
N ASN A 116 2.79 8.97 10.04
CA ASN A 116 1.81 9.82 9.40
C ASN A 116 0.67 8.95 8.87
N SER A 117 -0.46 8.96 9.57
CA SER A 117 -1.62 8.14 9.23
C SER A 117 -2.17 8.39 7.83
N ALA A 118 -2.03 9.61 7.28
CA ALA A 118 -2.47 9.91 5.93
C ALA A 118 -1.58 9.24 4.87
N LEU A 119 -0.25 9.22 5.09
CA LEU A 119 0.67 8.53 4.19
C LEU A 119 0.47 7.02 4.25
N VAL A 120 0.29 6.46 5.44
CA VAL A 120 -0.02 5.03 5.63
C VAL A 120 -1.31 4.64 4.90
N ALA A 121 -2.38 5.43 5.05
CA ALA A 121 -3.65 5.20 4.39
C ALA A 121 -3.51 5.19 2.86
N VAL A 122 -2.80 6.17 2.31
CA VAL A 122 -2.58 6.29 0.87
C VAL A 122 -1.75 5.13 0.32
N THR A 123 -0.66 4.74 0.99
CA THR A 123 0.16 3.59 0.59
C THR A 123 -0.64 2.29 0.63
N HIS A 124 -1.54 2.12 1.61
CA HIS A 124 -2.43 0.95 1.69
C HIS A 124 -3.36 0.88 0.48
N ALA A 125 -4.05 1.97 0.15
CA ALA A 125 -4.98 2.01 -0.96
C ALA A 125 -4.31 1.69 -2.30
N VAL A 126 -3.11 2.22 -2.52
CA VAL A 126 -2.29 1.94 -3.71
C VAL A 126 -1.89 0.47 -3.77
N SER A 127 -1.44 -0.08 -2.64
CA SER A 127 -0.99 -1.48 -2.57
C SER A 127 -2.12 -2.46 -2.84
N ASP A 128 -3.32 -2.20 -2.31
CA ASP A 128 -4.49 -3.05 -2.52
C ASP A 128 -4.86 -3.15 -4.01
N ILE A 129 -4.79 -2.04 -4.74
CA ILE A 129 -5.08 -2.01 -6.18
C ILE A 129 -4.05 -2.82 -6.96
N LEU A 130 -2.76 -2.63 -6.67
CA LEU A 130 -1.70 -3.35 -7.36
C LEU A 130 -1.75 -4.86 -7.06
N SER A 131 -2.10 -5.24 -5.83
CA SER A 131 -2.24 -6.66 -5.46
C SER A 131 -3.43 -7.34 -6.17
N GLN A 132 -4.48 -6.59 -6.49
CA GLN A 132 -5.65 -7.07 -7.24
C GLN A 132 -5.42 -7.06 -8.75
N SER A 133 -4.45 -6.27 -9.23
CA SER A 133 -4.06 -6.25 -10.63
C SER A 133 -3.49 -7.62 -11.05
N ARG A 134 -4.01 -8.17 -12.14
CA ARG A 134 -3.50 -9.40 -12.77
C ARG A 134 -2.52 -9.10 -13.89
N GLU A 135 -1.75 -8.02 -13.76
CA GLU A 135 -0.81 -7.64 -14.79
C GLU A 135 0.41 -8.58 -14.75
N ASP A 136 0.56 -9.40 -15.80
CA ASP A 136 1.62 -10.40 -15.89
C ASP A 136 3.04 -9.79 -15.75
N SER A 137 3.21 -8.53 -16.17
CA SER A 137 4.44 -7.75 -16.02
C SER A 137 4.88 -7.61 -14.56
N LEU A 138 3.92 -7.51 -13.63
CA LEU A 138 4.15 -7.36 -12.19
C LEU A 138 4.47 -8.69 -11.50
N MET A 139 4.20 -9.82 -12.16
CA MET A 139 4.30 -11.16 -11.57
C MET A 139 5.47 -11.98 -12.12
N SER A 140 6.35 -11.38 -12.95
CA SER A 140 7.48 -12.10 -13.53
C SER A 140 8.60 -12.39 -12.51
N PRO A 141 9.30 -13.54 -12.61
CA PRO A 141 10.46 -13.85 -11.78
C PRO A 141 11.58 -12.80 -11.88
N GLU A 142 11.83 -12.27 -13.08
CA GLU A 142 12.83 -11.23 -13.32
C GLU A 142 12.48 -9.93 -12.59
N ARG A 143 11.22 -9.49 -12.65
CA ARG A 143 10.74 -8.32 -11.89
C ARG A 143 10.88 -8.53 -10.40
N SER A 144 10.52 -9.73 -9.91
CA SER A 144 10.59 -10.06 -8.49
C SER A 144 12.02 -9.95 -7.95
N LYS A 145 13.00 -10.46 -8.70
CA LYS A 145 14.43 -10.34 -8.36
C LYS A 145 14.92 -8.90 -8.43
N LYS A 146 14.49 -8.12 -9.43
CA LYS A 146 14.84 -6.70 -9.54
C LYS A 146 14.29 -5.90 -8.34
N SER A 147 13.02 -6.10 -7.98
CA SER A 147 12.39 -5.44 -6.83
C SER A 147 13.14 -5.77 -5.53
N LEU A 148 13.42 -7.05 -5.27
CA LEU A 148 14.21 -7.44 -4.09
C LEU A 148 15.59 -6.75 -4.07
N HIS A 149 16.27 -6.66 -5.20
CA HIS A 149 17.55 -5.96 -5.29
C HIS A 149 17.42 -4.47 -4.92
N SER A 150 16.44 -3.77 -5.49
CA SER A 150 16.19 -2.36 -5.16
C SER A 150 15.80 -2.18 -3.69
N HIS A 151 14.96 -3.06 -3.13
CA HIS A 151 14.59 -2.99 -1.72
C HIS A 151 15.78 -3.15 -0.77
N VAL A 152 16.74 -4.00 -1.10
CA VAL A 152 18.00 -4.14 -0.32
C VAL A 152 18.78 -2.82 -0.34
N GLN A 153 18.83 -2.12 -1.47
CA GLN A 153 19.49 -0.81 -1.58
C GLN A 153 18.76 0.27 -0.76
N ILE A 154 17.42 0.30 -0.84
CA ILE A 154 16.58 1.20 -0.03
C ILE A 154 16.81 0.95 1.46
N LEU A 155 16.80 -0.31 1.90
CA LEU A 155 17.04 -0.65 3.29
C LEU A 155 18.44 -0.20 3.76
N ALA A 156 19.47 -0.40 2.94
CA ALA A 156 20.82 0.06 3.28
C ALA A 156 20.89 1.58 3.47
N ALA A 157 20.16 2.36 2.65
CA ALA A 157 20.07 3.81 2.79
C ALA A 157 19.26 4.25 4.04
N ILE A 158 18.19 3.52 4.36
CA ILE A 158 17.43 3.72 5.60
C ILE A 158 18.28 3.41 6.84
N GLU A 159 19.08 2.34 6.80
CA GLU A 159 20.01 1.95 7.86
C GLU A 159 21.08 3.01 8.14
N SER A 160 21.56 3.69 7.10
CA SER A 160 22.45 4.84 7.24
C SER A 160 21.74 6.10 7.73
N ARG A 161 20.40 6.07 7.87
CA ARG A 161 19.55 7.20 8.28
C ARG A 161 19.78 8.42 7.39
N ASP A 162 19.98 8.18 6.09
CA ASP A 162 20.29 9.18 5.08
C ASP A 162 19.04 9.43 4.22
N PRO A 163 18.32 10.55 4.43
CA PRO A 163 17.09 10.84 3.71
C PRO A 163 17.30 11.01 2.21
N GLU A 164 18.40 11.65 1.79
CA GLU A 164 18.69 11.92 0.37
C GLU A 164 19.04 10.62 -0.36
N ALA A 165 19.89 9.78 0.25
CA ALA A 165 20.20 8.48 -0.32
C ALA A 165 18.98 7.55 -0.37
N THR A 166 18.11 7.62 0.63
CA THR A 166 16.87 6.83 0.68
C THR A 166 15.88 7.26 -0.40
N GLU A 167 15.71 8.57 -0.58
CA GLU A 167 14.88 9.14 -1.65
C GLU A 167 15.37 8.68 -3.01
N PHE A 168 16.67 8.82 -3.27
CA PHE A 168 17.28 8.42 -4.53
C PHE A 168 17.12 6.91 -4.79
N ALA A 169 17.41 6.06 -3.80
CA ALA A 169 17.25 4.62 -3.93
C ALA A 169 15.80 4.21 -4.21
N MET A 170 14.83 4.90 -3.61
CA MET A 170 13.41 4.65 -3.85
C MET A 170 12.94 5.19 -5.22
N HIS A 171 13.53 6.28 -5.72
CA HIS A 171 13.23 6.78 -7.06
C HIS A 171 13.71 5.83 -8.16
N GLU A 172 14.84 5.13 -7.96
CA GLU A 172 15.40 4.18 -8.92
C GLU A 172 14.75 2.77 -8.88
N HIS A 173 13.87 2.53 -7.90
CA HIS A 173 13.20 1.25 -7.65
C HIS A 173 12.28 0.81 -8.80
#